data_AF-A0A8C9NE12-F1
#
_entry.id   AF-A0A8C9NE12-F1
#
_cell.length_a   1.000
_cell.length_b   1.000
_cell.length_c   1.000
_cell.angle_alpha   90.00
_cell.angle_beta   90.00
_cell.angle_gamma   90.00
#
_symmetry.space_group_name_H-M   'P 1'
#
loop_
_entity.id
_entity.type
_entity.pdbx_description
1 polymer ?
#
loop_
_entity_poly.entity_id
_entity_poly.type
_entity_poly.pdbx_seq_one_letter_code
_entity_poly.pdbx_strand_id
1 'polypeptide(L)'
;PCVTEVYLRISWSPNLMDLGSLLIKPVQRLMKYPLLLRELLNSTPASHPDHEALQRALFAMKTINVNINELKRRKDLVMKYRKNDDDETLKEKFSRLNIHSISKKSKRVTSHLKILTRGEPQVKDGTFNKEEKLFQSLEKTVKLCVKNISLYSQHLQDSIHLADQNIIELQEILQDKDDKVNDCSEKQTNAANLCEDFMAQLDKLVLTPLSALQALFPGPQNLIQKRYDKLLDYNSYIQRSAGEDLEMAKKEYEALNAQLVEELQVFNRAAKKIVLNCLHCFITLLRNIMFAALQSNSAVMVPIPLSSSSICEVQNQLIEEVHKLNFVKENISTIFIEGKLSLEKKKPVPSLLESPRQTEEHRSKLLAMYSMELLYQAKRKCNAAQEFDIDLQEGDLVAVVEQKDPFGSTSRWLVDTGILTGYVYSSFLKPYNPAKAHKDVAENGFSDDDFDDISLFSMDDQQIFYAVFAFQARSDQELSLQEYQRVRILRFSDLSGNKEWWLAEAKGQKGYVPSNYLGKMTYA
;
A
#
# COMPACT_ATOMS: atom_id res chain seq x y z
N PRO A 1 38.41 3.35 35.76
CA PRO A 1 38.33 3.18 37.24
C PRO A 1 37.32 4.12 37.93
N CYS A 2 37.28 5.42 37.59
CA CYS A 2 36.51 6.40 38.38
C CYS A 2 34.97 6.40 38.18
N VAL A 3 34.45 5.91 37.06
CA VAL A 3 32.99 5.94 36.80
C VAL A 3 32.25 4.86 37.61
N THR A 4 32.89 3.71 37.82
CA THR A 4 32.34 2.58 38.58
C THR A 4 32.26 2.88 40.08
N GLU A 5 33.24 3.62 40.60
CA GLU A 5 33.28 4.06 42.01
C GLU A 5 32.18 5.08 42.36
N VAL A 6 31.87 5.98 41.42
CA VAL A 6 30.78 6.95 41.57
C VAL A 6 29.41 6.24 41.59
N TYR A 7 29.24 5.22 40.73
CA TYR A 7 28.02 4.41 40.69
C TYR A 7 27.79 3.63 42.00
N LEU A 8 28.86 3.10 42.59
CA LEU A 8 28.80 2.34 43.86
C LEU A 8 28.57 3.23 45.08
N ARG A 9 28.96 4.51 45.04
CA ARG A 9 28.65 5.49 46.12
C ARG A 9 27.22 6.03 46.06
N ILE A 10 26.60 6.05 44.88
CA ILE A 10 25.24 6.57 44.68
C ILE A 10 24.16 5.57 45.14
N SER A 11 24.44 4.26 45.14
CA SER A 11 23.47 3.22 45.50
C SER A 11 23.07 3.17 46.99
N TRP A 12 23.71 3.95 47.86
CA TRP A 12 23.47 3.95 49.32
C TRP A 12 22.70 5.18 49.84
N SER A 13 22.22 6.07 48.98
CA SER A 13 21.43 7.25 49.41
C SER A 13 19.96 7.15 48.96
N PRO A 14 18.99 6.90 49.87
CA PRO A 14 17.59 6.62 49.53
C PRO A 14 16.79 7.83 48.98
N ASN A 15 17.42 8.99 48.78
CA ASN A 15 16.78 10.22 48.29
C ASN A 15 17.21 10.63 46.87
N LEU A 16 17.94 9.78 46.13
CA LEU A 16 18.57 10.13 44.86
C LEU A 16 18.04 9.30 43.68
N MET A 17 16.72 9.30 43.49
CA MET A 17 16.05 8.36 42.56
C MET A 17 15.85 8.90 41.13
N ASP A 18 16.28 10.12 40.80
CA ASP A 18 16.14 10.65 39.45
C ASP A 18 17.45 11.22 38.90
N LEU A 19 17.92 10.65 37.78
CA LEU A 19 19.05 11.15 36.99
C LEU A 19 18.83 12.62 36.59
N GLY A 20 17.58 13.04 36.39
CA GLY A 20 17.20 14.43 36.15
C GLY A 20 17.69 15.35 37.27
N SER A 21 17.46 14.99 38.53
CA SER A 21 17.87 15.76 39.71
C SER A 21 19.40 15.87 39.87
N LEU A 22 20.12 14.80 39.52
CA LEU A 22 21.58 14.73 39.55
C LEU A 22 22.25 15.64 38.52
N LEU A 23 21.61 15.83 37.37
CA LEU A 23 22.13 16.61 36.25
C LEU A 23 21.84 18.13 36.39
N ILE A 24 20.99 18.55 37.32
CA ILE A 24 20.65 19.97 37.53
C ILE A 24 21.92 20.80 37.85
N LYS A 25 22.69 20.40 38.87
CA LYS A 25 23.86 21.16 39.33
C LYS A 25 24.99 21.21 38.28
N PRO A 26 25.37 20.10 37.61
CA PRO A 26 26.35 20.14 36.52
C PRO A 26 25.96 21.04 35.35
N VAL A 27 24.69 21.00 34.91
CA VAL A 27 24.18 21.86 33.83
C VAL A 27 24.21 23.34 34.24
N GLN A 28 23.81 23.66 35.48
CA GLN A 28 23.92 25.03 36.02
C GLN A 28 25.37 25.50 36.16
N ARG A 29 26.30 24.59 36.50
CA ARG A 29 27.74 24.89 36.63
C ARG A 29 28.36 25.20 35.27
N LEU A 30 27.91 24.52 34.22
CA LEU A 30 28.37 24.72 32.84
C LEU A 30 28.23 26.19 32.40
N MET A 31 27.12 26.83 32.78
CA MET A 31 26.88 28.24 32.46
C MET A 31 27.80 29.23 33.19
N LYS A 32 28.51 28.79 34.25
CA LYS A 32 29.37 29.64 35.08
C LYS A 32 30.84 29.63 34.62
N TYR A 33 31.30 28.59 33.92
CA TYR A 33 32.67 28.51 33.42
C TYR A 33 33.09 29.66 32.49
N PRO A 34 32.23 30.21 31.60
CA PRO A 34 32.62 31.39 30.82
C PRO A 34 32.93 32.62 31.67
N LEU A 35 32.29 32.78 32.83
CA LEU A 35 32.56 33.90 33.73
C LEU A 35 33.93 33.74 34.40
N LEU A 36 34.22 32.52 34.86
CA LEU A 36 35.51 32.16 35.48
C LEU A 36 36.67 32.26 34.48
N LEU A 37 36.50 31.71 33.27
CA LEU A 37 37.51 31.76 32.21
C LEU A 37 37.76 33.19 31.71
N ARG A 38 36.73 34.04 31.70
CA ARG A 38 36.88 35.46 31.38
C ARG A 38 37.67 36.20 32.46
N GLU A 39 37.39 35.94 33.72
CA GLU A 39 38.14 36.57 34.83
C GLU A 39 39.60 36.13 34.84
N LEU A 40 39.86 34.84 34.56
CA LEU A 40 41.20 34.29 34.45
C LEU A 40 41.96 34.91 33.26
N LEU A 41 41.30 35.05 32.11
CA LEU A 41 41.88 35.68 30.92
C LEU A 41 42.20 37.17 31.17
N ASN A 42 41.32 37.90 31.84
CA ASN A 42 41.55 39.30 32.22
C ASN A 42 42.74 39.45 33.20
N SER A 43 42.98 38.43 34.02
CA SER A 43 44.09 38.39 34.98
C SER A 43 45.40 37.85 34.37
N THR A 44 45.37 37.40 33.11
CA THR A 44 46.51 36.77 32.42
C THR A 44 47.04 37.71 31.33
N PRO A 45 48.28 38.21 31.41
CA PRO A 45 48.85 39.08 30.39
C PRO A 45 48.91 38.42 29.01
N ALA A 46 48.83 39.23 27.95
CA ALA A 46 48.88 38.74 26.56
C ALA A 46 50.20 38.03 26.19
N SER A 47 51.27 38.26 26.96
CA SER A 47 52.58 37.60 26.78
C SER A 47 52.68 36.23 27.45
N HIS A 48 51.65 35.79 28.19
CA HIS A 48 51.67 34.51 28.90
C HIS A 48 51.32 33.35 27.94
N PRO A 49 52.01 32.20 28.00
CA PRO A 49 51.78 31.07 27.09
C PRO A 49 50.34 30.53 27.13
N ASP A 50 49.67 30.63 28.28
CA ASP A 50 48.29 30.15 28.44
C ASP A 50 47.23 31.13 27.94
N HIS A 51 47.59 32.36 27.55
CA HIS A 51 46.60 33.39 27.16
C HIS A 51 45.77 32.95 25.95
N GLU A 52 46.39 32.41 24.90
CA GLU A 52 45.66 31.89 23.73
C GLU A 52 44.83 30.64 24.06
N ALA A 53 45.33 29.76 24.93
CA ALA A 53 44.60 28.58 25.37
C ALA A 53 43.32 28.97 26.13
N LEU A 54 43.42 29.98 27.00
CA LEU A 54 42.28 30.53 27.75
C LEU A 54 41.29 31.24 26.85
N GLN A 55 41.76 31.98 25.84
CA GLN A 55 40.89 32.62 24.86
C GLN A 55 40.09 31.58 24.05
N ARG A 56 40.75 30.50 23.59
CA ARG A 56 40.09 29.38 22.90
C ARG A 56 39.10 28.64 23.81
N ALA A 57 39.47 28.37 25.05
CA ALA A 57 38.60 27.72 26.03
C ALA A 57 37.35 28.57 26.32
N LEU A 58 37.52 29.89 26.50
CA LEU A 58 36.41 30.82 26.69
C LEU A 58 35.47 30.86 25.48
N PHE A 59 36.02 30.88 24.27
CA PHE A 59 35.24 30.82 23.03
C PHE A 59 34.45 29.51 22.93
N ALA A 60 35.11 28.36 23.11
CA ALA A 60 34.47 27.04 23.09
C ALA A 60 33.32 26.95 24.11
N MET A 61 33.54 27.46 25.33
CA MET A 61 32.53 27.45 26.38
C MET A 61 31.31 28.32 26.05
N LYS A 62 31.53 29.48 25.42
CA LYS A 62 30.44 30.34 24.93
C LYS A 62 29.64 29.64 23.82
N THR A 63 30.32 29.00 22.87
CA THR A 63 29.68 28.24 21.79
C THR A 63 28.82 27.09 22.33
N ILE A 64 29.31 26.34 23.32
CA ILE A 64 28.54 25.27 23.97
C ILE A 64 27.26 25.83 24.62
N ASN A 65 27.33 26.98 25.31
CA ASN A 65 26.14 27.59 25.91
C ASN A 65 25.11 28.02 24.87
N VAL A 66 25.55 28.59 23.74
CA VAL A 66 24.65 28.95 22.64
C VAL A 66 23.98 27.69 22.09
N ASN A 67 24.75 26.63 21.83
CA ASN A 67 24.23 25.36 21.32
C ASN A 67 23.23 24.70 22.29
N ILE A 68 23.48 24.75 23.60
CA ILE A 68 22.55 24.21 24.61
C ILE A 68 21.25 25.01 24.64
N ASN A 69 21.34 26.34 24.58
CA ASN A 69 20.15 27.19 24.57
C ASN A 69 19.32 26.96 23.31
N GLU A 70 19.98 26.79 22.18
CA GLU A 70 19.34 26.50 20.90
C GLU A 70 18.71 25.09 20.88
N LEU A 71 19.39 24.08 21.42
CA LEU A 71 18.83 22.73 21.58
C LEU A 71 17.61 22.72 22.51
N LYS A 72 17.66 23.48 23.61
CA LYS A 72 16.52 23.65 24.51
C LYS A 72 15.35 24.34 23.79
N ARG A 73 15.61 25.41 23.04
CA ARG A 73 14.60 26.11 22.23
C ARG A 73 13.94 25.16 21.23
N ARG A 74 14.73 24.37 20.50
CA ARG A 74 14.25 23.36 19.54
C ARG A 74 13.39 22.30 20.21
N LYS A 75 13.82 21.79 21.37
CA LYS A 75 13.06 20.81 22.16
C LYS A 75 11.75 21.37 22.71
N ASP A 76 11.76 22.60 23.23
CA ASP A 76 10.57 23.29 23.73
C ASP A 76 9.57 23.58 22.58
N LEU A 77 10.09 23.88 21.38
CA LEU A 77 9.28 24.04 20.17
C LEU A 77 8.59 22.72 19.79
N VAL A 78 9.30 21.60 19.79
CA VAL A 78 8.72 20.27 19.55
C VAL A 78 7.67 19.93 20.59
N MET A 79 7.95 20.15 21.88
CA MET A 79 6.99 19.87 22.96
C MET A 79 5.72 20.71 22.85
N LYS A 80 5.86 22.00 22.48
CA LYS A 80 4.71 22.89 22.20
C LYS A 80 3.85 22.37 21.05
N TYR A 81 4.47 21.68 20.09
CA TYR A 81 3.79 21.18 18.90
C TYR A 81 3.32 19.74 19.00
N ARG A 82 3.87 18.95 19.93
CA ARG A 82 3.43 17.59 20.28
C ARG A 82 2.17 17.60 21.15
N LYS A 83 2.07 18.56 22.09
CA LYS A 83 0.95 18.64 23.06
C LYS A 83 -0.42 19.07 22.50
N ASN A 84 -0.51 19.56 21.25
CA ASN A 84 -1.77 20.09 20.72
C ASN A 84 -2.65 19.05 19.99
N ASP A 85 -2.15 17.83 19.74
CA ASP A 85 -2.90 16.85 18.94
C ASP A 85 -3.50 15.70 19.76
N ASP A 86 -2.90 15.31 20.89
CA ASP A 86 -3.24 14.05 21.56
C ASP A 86 -4.24 14.16 22.75
N ASP A 87 -4.44 15.35 23.35
CA ASP A 87 -5.27 15.51 24.56
C ASP A 87 -6.50 16.44 24.42
N GLU A 88 -6.71 17.12 23.28
CA GLU A 88 -7.82 18.07 23.13
C GLU A 88 -9.02 17.45 22.41
N THR A 89 -10.17 17.44 23.10
CA THR A 89 -11.45 17.05 22.49
C THR A 89 -11.83 18.00 21.36
N LEU A 90 -12.53 17.51 20.33
CA LEU A 90 -12.95 18.32 19.17
C LEU A 90 -13.64 19.64 19.58
N LYS A 91 -14.35 19.63 20.71
CA LYS A 91 -15.01 20.81 21.31
C LYS A 91 -14.02 21.90 21.75
N GLU A 92 -12.86 21.54 22.28
CA GLU A 92 -11.78 22.48 22.63
C GLU A 92 -11.04 23.00 21.38
N LYS A 93 -10.90 22.16 20.35
CA LYS A 93 -10.39 22.58 19.02
C LYS A 93 -11.28 23.63 18.37
N PHE A 94 -12.60 23.55 18.57
CA PHE A 94 -13.56 24.56 18.09
C PHE A 94 -13.56 25.84 18.93
N SER A 95 -13.40 25.76 20.25
CA SER A 95 -13.38 26.95 21.13
C SER A 95 -12.09 27.79 21.01
N ARG A 96 -11.01 27.24 20.43
CA ARG A 96 -9.73 27.93 20.18
C ARG A 96 -9.63 28.60 18.81
N LEU A 97 -10.69 28.56 17.99
CA LEU A 97 -10.73 29.24 16.69
C LEU A 97 -10.80 30.76 16.86
N ASN A 98 -9.65 31.38 17.16
CA ASN A 98 -9.49 32.83 17.12
C ASN A 98 -9.54 33.30 15.65
N ILE A 99 -10.33 34.33 15.37
CA ILE A 99 -10.46 35.01 14.06
C ILE A 99 -9.07 35.35 13.48
N HIS A 100 -8.07 35.60 14.33
CA HIS A 100 -6.67 35.81 13.93
C HIS A 100 -5.99 34.56 13.32
N SER A 101 -6.29 33.36 13.83
CA SER A 101 -5.78 32.08 13.31
C SER A 101 -6.42 31.71 11.97
N ILE A 102 -7.72 32.01 11.81
CA ILE A 102 -8.46 31.84 10.56
C ILE A 102 -7.94 32.83 9.51
N SER A 103 -7.66 34.08 9.90
CA SER A 103 -7.05 35.09 9.02
C SER A 103 -5.66 34.68 8.54
N LYS A 104 -4.82 34.07 9.40
CA LYS A 104 -3.51 33.53 9.02
C LYS A 104 -3.64 32.36 8.04
N LYS A 105 -4.51 31.38 8.32
CA LYS A 105 -4.79 30.26 7.38
C LYS A 105 -5.30 30.75 6.02
N SER A 106 -6.22 31.73 6.01
CA SER A 106 -6.74 32.34 4.78
C SER A 106 -5.63 33.07 3.99
N LYS A 107 -4.78 33.85 4.67
CA LYS A 107 -3.63 34.53 4.05
C LYS A 107 -2.58 33.56 3.50
N ARG A 108 -2.35 32.42 4.17
CA ARG A 108 -1.46 31.35 3.68
C ARG A 108 -1.96 30.72 2.40
N VAL A 109 -3.25 30.42 2.31
CA VAL A 109 -3.88 29.88 1.10
C VAL A 109 -3.77 30.87 -0.06
N THR A 110 -4.03 32.17 0.19
CA THR A 110 -3.83 33.22 -0.82
C THR A 110 -2.36 33.34 -1.26
N SER A 111 -1.40 33.18 -0.33
CA SER A 111 0.04 33.20 -0.66
C SER A 111 0.46 31.97 -1.46
N HIS A 112 -0.06 30.79 -1.14
CA HIS A 112 0.20 29.54 -1.85
C HIS A 112 -0.29 29.61 -3.31
N LEU A 113 -1.50 30.15 -3.52
CA LEU A 113 -2.05 30.41 -4.85
C LEU A 113 -1.22 31.41 -5.67
N LYS A 114 -0.64 32.43 -5.02
CA LYS A 114 0.27 33.40 -5.67
C LYS A 114 1.60 32.79 -6.11
N ILE A 115 2.15 31.85 -5.32
CA ILE A 115 3.38 31.12 -5.66
C ILE A 115 3.15 30.12 -6.79
N LEU A 116 1.96 29.52 -6.87
CA LEU A 116 1.59 28.61 -7.96
C LEU A 116 1.37 29.32 -9.30
N THR A 117 1.00 30.60 -9.27
CA THR A 117 0.62 31.39 -10.48
C THR A 117 1.74 32.29 -10.99
N ARG A 118 2.77 32.57 -10.19
CA ARG A 118 3.97 33.30 -10.61
C ARG A 118 5.16 32.41 -10.28
N GLY A 119 5.94 32.02 -11.29
CA GLY A 119 7.15 31.19 -11.15
C GLY A 119 8.26 31.85 -10.33
N GLU A 120 7.99 32.13 -9.06
CA GLU A 120 8.96 32.62 -8.09
C GLU A 120 9.88 31.46 -7.70
N PRO A 121 11.19 31.72 -7.56
CA PRO A 121 12.15 30.70 -7.19
C PRO A 121 11.84 30.22 -5.77
N GLN A 122 11.21 29.04 -5.66
CA GLN A 122 11.19 28.33 -4.40
C GLN A 122 12.62 28.17 -3.90
N VAL A 123 12.86 28.45 -2.62
CA VAL A 123 14.08 28.04 -1.92
C VAL A 123 14.10 26.52 -1.96
N LYS A 124 14.71 25.96 -3.02
CA LYS A 124 14.82 24.52 -3.26
C LYS A 124 15.79 23.94 -2.24
N ASP A 125 15.27 23.56 -1.08
CA ASP A 125 15.99 22.67 -0.19
C ASP A 125 15.99 21.26 -0.78
N GLY A 126 16.98 21.00 -1.65
CA GLY A 126 17.13 19.71 -2.32
C GLY A 126 17.37 18.54 -1.35
N THR A 127 17.91 18.84 -0.17
CA THR A 127 18.16 17.84 0.88
C THR A 127 16.85 17.46 1.57
N PHE A 128 16.07 18.45 2.02
CA PHE A 128 14.75 18.20 2.62
C PHE A 128 13.83 17.43 1.67
N ASN A 129 13.74 17.85 0.40
CA ASN A 129 12.85 17.22 -0.57
C ASN A 129 13.21 15.75 -0.84
N LYS A 130 14.50 15.39 -0.80
CA LYS A 130 14.94 13.99 -0.92
C LYS A 130 14.50 13.17 0.30
N GLU A 131 14.70 13.71 1.50
CA GLU A 131 14.36 13.02 2.75
C GLU A 131 12.84 12.89 2.94
N GLU A 132 12.06 13.90 2.54
CA GLU A 132 10.60 13.82 2.57
C GLU A 132 10.07 12.76 1.60
N LYS A 133 10.60 12.69 0.38
CA LYS A 133 10.22 11.64 -0.58
C LYS A 133 10.52 10.25 -0.03
N LEU A 134 11.69 10.07 0.59
CA LEU A 134 12.05 8.81 1.24
C LEU A 134 11.11 8.49 2.40
N PHE A 135 10.78 9.48 3.22
CA PHE A 135 9.84 9.33 4.34
C PHE A 135 8.45 8.88 3.86
N GLN A 136 7.89 9.53 2.84
CA GLN A 136 6.59 9.17 2.26
C GLN A 136 6.60 7.76 1.63
N SER A 137 7.71 7.39 0.98
CA SER A 137 7.89 6.04 0.45
C SER A 137 7.92 5.01 1.59
N LEU A 138 8.72 5.25 2.64
CA LEU A 138 8.81 4.37 3.80
C LEU A 138 7.47 4.22 4.52
N GLU A 139 6.71 5.30 4.70
CA GLU A 139 5.38 5.25 5.33
C GLU A 139 4.44 4.32 4.57
N LYS A 140 4.39 4.45 3.23
CA LYS A 140 3.60 3.57 2.36
C LYS A 140 4.07 2.13 2.45
N THR A 141 5.38 1.89 2.40
CA THR A 141 5.96 0.55 2.50
C THR A 141 5.63 -0.10 3.84
N VAL A 142 5.79 0.60 4.97
CA VAL A 142 5.47 0.06 6.30
C VAL A 142 4.00 -0.31 6.39
N LYS A 143 3.08 0.58 5.97
CA LYS A 143 1.64 0.31 5.96
C LYS A 143 1.28 -0.92 5.11
N LEU A 144 1.89 -1.04 3.93
CA LEU A 144 1.68 -2.17 3.04
C LEU A 144 2.24 -3.47 3.62
N CYS A 145 3.44 -3.45 4.20
CA CYS A 145 4.04 -4.60 4.85
C CYS A 145 3.18 -5.12 6.01
N VAL A 146 2.74 -4.24 6.92
CA VAL A 146 1.85 -4.64 8.02
C VAL A 146 0.59 -5.28 7.46
N LYS A 147 -0.10 -4.63 6.53
CA LYS A 147 -1.33 -5.15 5.93
C LYS A 147 -1.13 -6.53 5.28
N ASN A 148 -0.12 -6.66 4.42
CA ASN A 148 0.11 -7.89 3.66
C ASN A 148 0.56 -9.04 4.56
N ILE A 149 1.40 -8.78 5.55
CA ILE A 149 1.89 -9.81 6.47
C ILE A 149 0.78 -10.26 7.42
N SER A 150 -0.07 -9.33 7.90
CA SER A 150 -1.26 -9.70 8.68
C SER A 150 -2.24 -10.54 7.87
N LEU A 151 -2.50 -10.18 6.61
CA LEU A 151 -3.34 -10.98 5.71
C LEU A 151 -2.74 -12.37 5.47
N TYR A 152 -1.44 -12.45 5.21
CA TYR A 152 -0.74 -13.72 5.06
C TYR A 152 -0.89 -14.60 6.32
N SER A 153 -0.72 -14.01 7.49
CA SER A 153 -0.91 -14.68 8.79
C SER A 153 -2.32 -15.26 8.90
N GLN A 154 -3.35 -14.47 8.58
CA GLN A 154 -4.75 -14.92 8.60
C GLN A 154 -4.98 -16.09 7.63
N HIS A 155 -4.54 -15.95 6.38
CA HIS A 155 -4.71 -17.00 5.37
C HIS A 155 -3.98 -18.29 5.72
N LEU A 156 -2.81 -18.19 6.35
CA LEU A 156 -2.08 -19.35 6.83
C LEU A 156 -2.86 -20.06 7.95
N GLN A 157 -3.42 -19.31 8.89
CA GLN A 157 -4.25 -19.85 9.96
C GLN A 157 -5.50 -20.57 9.41
N ASP A 158 -6.21 -19.95 8.47
CA ASP A 158 -7.40 -20.54 7.84
C ASP A 158 -7.04 -21.83 7.08
N SER A 159 -5.88 -21.84 6.41
CA SER A 159 -5.40 -23.02 5.67
C SER A 159 -5.04 -24.19 6.57
N ILE A 160 -4.47 -23.94 7.76
CA ILE A 160 -4.16 -24.99 8.75
C ILE A 160 -5.45 -25.60 9.28
N HIS A 161 -6.42 -24.77 9.68
CA HIS A 161 -7.70 -25.25 10.18
C HIS A 161 -8.42 -26.14 9.14
N LEU A 162 -8.38 -25.76 7.87
CA LEU A 162 -8.93 -26.57 6.79
C LEU A 162 -8.16 -27.88 6.60
N ALA A 163 -6.83 -27.84 6.66
CA ALA A 163 -5.99 -29.04 6.55
C ALA A 163 -6.25 -30.02 7.70
N ASP A 164 -6.33 -29.52 8.93
CA ASP A 164 -6.66 -30.33 10.11
C ASP A 164 -8.04 -30.98 9.99
N GLN A 165 -9.04 -30.22 9.53
CA GLN A 165 -10.38 -30.75 9.29
C GLN A 165 -10.37 -31.87 8.24
N ASN A 166 -9.69 -31.66 7.10
CA ASN A 166 -9.57 -32.68 6.06
C ASN A 166 -8.86 -33.95 6.57
N ILE A 167 -7.85 -33.81 7.43
CA ILE A 167 -7.14 -34.95 8.03
C ILE A 167 -8.07 -35.73 8.96
N ILE A 168 -8.87 -35.05 9.78
CA ILE A 168 -9.85 -35.69 10.67
C ILE A 168 -10.88 -36.47 9.85
N GLU A 169 -11.46 -35.84 8.82
CA GLU A 169 -12.44 -36.50 7.93
C GLU A 169 -11.84 -37.71 7.20
N LEU A 170 -10.59 -37.61 6.73
CA LEU A 170 -9.88 -38.75 6.14
C LEU A 170 -9.58 -39.86 7.15
N GLN A 171 -9.24 -39.52 8.40
CA GLN A 171 -9.06 -40.52 9.45
C GLN A 171 -10.36 -41.24 9.79
N GLU A 172 -11.50 -40.54 9.82
CA GLU A 172 -12.82 -41.14 10.03
C GLU A 172 -13.19 -42.12 8.91
N ILE A 173 -12.84 -41.80 7.65
CA ILE A 173 -13.06 -42.69 6.50
C ILE A 173 -12.13 -43.91 6.53
N LEU A 174 -10.89 -43.75 6.99
CA LEU A 174 -9.87 -44.81 6.99
C LEU A 174 -9.94 -45.74 8.21
N GLN A 175 -10.70 -45.40 9.25
CA GLN A 175 -10.87 -46.26 10.42
C GLN A 175 -11.70 -47.51 10.07
N ASP A 176 -11.01 -48.61 9.77
CA ASP A 176 -11.58 -49.96 9.87
C ASP A 176 -11.60 -50.41 11.35
N LYS A 177 -12.64 -51.14 11.77
CA LYS A 177 -12.92 -51.40 13.20
C LYS A 177 -11.90 -52.30 13.91
N ASP A 178 -10.90 -52.83 13.20
CA ASP A 178 -9.99 -53.85 13.74
C ASP A 178 -8.50 -53.48 13.78
N ASP A 179 -8.06 -52.31 13.29
CA ASP A 179 -6.62 -51.99 13.29
C ASP A 179 -6.18 -50.93 14.31
N LYS A 180 -5.30 -51.37 15.22
CA LYS A 180 -4.61 -50.53 16.21
C LYS A 180 -3.68 -49.55 15.51
N VAL A 181 -4.13 -48.32 15.27
CA VAL A 181 -3.27 -47.26 14.73
C VAL A 181 -3.20 -46.08 15.69
N ASN A 182 -2.13 -46.03 16.49
CA ASN A 182 -1.82 -44.90 17.39
C ASN A 182 -0.66 -44.02 16.85
N ASP A 183 -0.21 -44.19 15.60
CA ASP A 183 0.97 -43.48 15.05
C ASP A 183 0.61 -42.23 14.21
N CYS A 184 -0.67 -42.03 13.86
CA CYS A 184 -1.11 -40.87 13.06
C CYS A 184 -1.40 -39.63 13.93
N SER A 185 -1.86 -39.82 15.17
CA SER A 185 -2.23 -38.74 16.09
C SER A 185 -1.02 -37.90 16.55
N GLU A 186 0.11 -38.52 16.89
CA GLU A 186 1.30 -37.79 17.37
C GLU A 186 1.96 -36.90 16.29
N LYS A 187 1.90 -37.28 15.01
CA LYS A 187 2.45 -36.49 13.90
C LYS A 187 1.58 -35.26 13.59
N GLN A 188 0.28 -35.35 13.81
CA GLN A 188 -0.68 -34.26 13.64
C GLN A 188 -0.47 -33.16 14.68
N THR A 189 -0.23 -33.52 15.94
CA THR A 189 0.06 -32.55 17.02
C THR A 189 1.33 -31.76 16.73
N ASN A 190 2.37 -32.42 16.18
CA ASN A 190 3.64 -31.76 15.87
C ASN A 190 3.55 -30.73 14.73
N ALA A 191 2.73 -30.98 13.69
CA ALA A 191 2.56 -30.04 12.58
C ALA A 191 1.78 -28.79 12.98
N ALA A 192 0.71 -28.94 13.77
CA ALA A 192 -0.04 -27.81 14.33
C ALA A 192 0.84 -26.95 15.25
N ASN A 193 1.61 -27.59 16.15
CA ASN A 193 2.54 -26.90 17.06
C ASN A 193 3.60 -26.08 16.32
N LEU A 194 4.18 -26.60 15.23
CA LEU A 194 5.17 -25.88 14.41
C LEU A 194 4.61 -24.60 13.78
N CYS A 195 3.33 -24.62 13.40
CA CYS A 195 2.69 -23.47 12.77
C CYS A 195 2.26 -22.41 13.80
N GLU A 196 1.76 -22.82 14.96
CA GLU A 196 1.52 -21.91 16.09
C GLU A 196 2.82 -21.20 16.53
N ASP A 197 3.92 -21.93 16.64
CA ASP A 197 5.24 -21.37 16.96
C ASP A 197 5.72 -20.36 15.91
N PHE A 198 5.52 -20.67 14.62
CA PHE A 198 5.82 -19.75 13.52
C PHE A 198 4.99 -18.47 13.63
N MET A 199 3.69 -18.58 13.89
CA MET A 199 2.77 -17.44 14.00
C MET A 199 3.14 -16.54 15.17
N ALA A 200 3.48 -17.12 16.33
CA ALA A 200 3.97 -16.37 17.48
C ALA A 200 5.29 -15.63 17.19
N GLN A 201 6.21 -16.25 16.45
CA GLN A 201 7.47 -15.61 16.04
C GLN A 201 7.25 -14.53 14.98
N LEU A 202 6.33 -14.74 14.03
CA LEU A 202 5.96 -13.76 13.03
C LEU A 202 5.39 -12.49 13.67
N ASP A 203 4.50 -12.66 14.65
CA ASP A 203 3.92 -11.54 15.37
C ASP A 203 4.98 -10.75 16.17
N LYS A 204 5.81 -11.47 16.92
CA LYS A 204 6.84 -10.88 17.78
C LYS A 204 7.98 -10.20 17.01
N LEU A 205 8.49 -10.83 15.95
CA LEU A 205 9.71 -10.39 15.26
C LEU A 205 9.42 -9.46 14.06
N VAL A 206 8.20 -9.47 13.54
CA VAL A 206 7.86 -8.75 12.30
C VAL A 206 6.68 -7.80 12.50
N LEU A 207 5.51 -8.27 12.93
CA LEU A 207 4.32 -7.42 13.04
C LEU A 207 4.43 -6.40 14.18
N THR A 208 4.95 -6.80 15.34
CA THR A 208 5.12 -5.90 16.50
C THR A 208 6.07 -4.74 16.17
N PRO A 209 7.30 -4.96 15.65
CA PRO A 209 8.19 -3.86 15.27
C PRO A 209 7.66 -2.98 14.13
N LEU A 210 6.99 -3.56 13.13
CA LEU A 210 6.41 -2.79 12.02
C LEU A 210 5.23 -1.92 12.48
N SER A 211 4.36 -2.46 13.34
CA SER A 211 3.24 -1.70 13.94
C SER A 211 3.73 -0.59 14.86
N ALA A 212 4.76 -0.86 15.67
CA ALA A 212 5.41 0.15 16.48
C ALA A 212 6.02 1.26 15.61
N LEU A 213 6.69 0.90 14.52
CA LEU A 213 7.23 1.87 13.56
C LEU A 213 6.12 2.68 12.88
N GLN A 214 5.02 2.03 12.48
CA GLN A 214 3.86 2.69 11.88
C GLN A 214 3.29 3.79 12.79
N ALA A 215 3.23 3.54 14.10
CA ALA A 215 2.75 4.51 15.09
C ALA A 215 3.65 5.75 15.26
N LEU A 216 4.91 5.70 14.79
CA LEU A 216 5.86 6.82 14.90
C LEU A 216 5.79 7.82 13.75
N PHE A 217 5.16 7.48 12.62
CA PHE A 217 5.05 8.36 11.43
C PHE A 217 4.22 9.65 11.63
N PRO A 218 3.11 9.68 12.42
CA PRO A 218 2.30 10.89 12.55
C PRO A 218 3.07 12.11 13.09
N GLY A 219 4.02 11.92 13.99
CA GLY A 219 4.81 13.01 14.59
C GLY A 219 5.62 13.80 13.56
N PRO A 220 6.55 13.16 12.83
CA PRO A 220 7.29 13.80 11.73
C PRO A 220 6.38 14.35 10.63
N GLN A 221 5.30 13.65 10.27
CA GLN A 221 4.33 14.12 9.27
C GLN A 221 3.73 15.48 9.65
N ASN A 222 3.35 15.66 10.92
CA ASN A 222 2.81 16.92 11.41
C ASN A 222 3.86 18.05 11.42
N LEU A 223 5.13 17.73 11.66
CA LEU A 223 6.22 18.71 11.60
C LEU A 223 6.53 19.13 10.17
N ILE A 224 6.52 18.19 9.21
CA ILE A 224 6.64 18.46 7.77
C ILE A 224 5.52 19.41 7.33
N GLN A 225 4.27 19.15 7.73
CA GLN A 225 3.15 20.05 7.44
C GLN A 225 3.35 21.45 8.05
N LYS A 226 3.81 21.52 9.31
CA LYS A 226 4.11 22.80 9.98
C LYS A 226 5.23 23.57 9.29
N ARG A 227 6.22 22.90 8.72
CA ARG A 227 7.27 23.55 7.92
C ARG A 227 6.67 24.22 6.69
N TYR A 228 5.80 23.53 5.96
CA TYR A 228 5.10 24.14 4.81
C TYR A 228 4.27 25.35 5.22
N ASP A 229 3.54 25.26 6.34
CA ASP A 229 2.79 26.40 6.88
C ASP A 229 3.70 27.60 7.20
N LYS A 230 4.88 27.34 7.79
CA LYS A 230 5.86 28.39 8.15
C LYS A 230 6.59 28.99 6.96
N LEU A 231 6.86 28.19 5.93
CA LEU A 231 7.38 28.67 4.66
C LEU A 231 6.39 29.65 4.00
N LEU A 232 5.09 29.32 4.05
CA LEU A 232 4.05 30.22 3.56
C LEU A 232 3.93 31.50 4.37
N ASP A 233 4.07 31.43 5.70
CA ASP A 233 4.12 32.62 6.56
C ASP A 233 5.31 33.51 6.15
N TYR A 234 6.52 32.96 6.00
CA TYR A 234 7.72 33.70 5.56
C TYR A 234 7.50 34.39 4.20
N ASN A 235 7.05 33.65 3.19
CA ASN A 235 6.78 34.19 1.84
C ASN A 235 5.72 35.32 1.87
N SER A 236 4.72 35.21 2.75
CA SER A 236 3.69 36.24 2.90
C SER A 236 4.21 37.55 3.49
N TYR A 237 5.26 37.49 4.34
CA TYR A 237 5.92 38.67 4.91
C TYR A 237 6.90 39.31 3.93
N ILE A 238 7.61 38.51 3.13
CA ILE A 238 8.47 39.01 2.04
C ILE A 238 7.69 39.96 1.11
N GLN A 239 6.43 39.63 0.83
CA GLN A 239 5.57 40.42 -0.04
C GLN A 239 4.92 41.65 0.62
N ARG A 240 4.93 41.78 1.96
CA ARG A 240 4.12 42.78 2.68
C ARG A 240 4.89 43.79 3.53
N SER A 241 6.13 43.50 3.96
CA SER A 241 6.96 44.47 4.69
C SER A 241 8.41 43.99 4.88
N ALA A 242 9.38 44.90 4.74
CA ALA A 242 10.74 44.72 5.24
C ALA A 242 10.80 45.27 6.68
N GLY A 243 10.88 44.40 7.68
CA GLY A 243 10.89 44.78 9.10
C GLY A 243 11.29 43.61 10.01
N GLU A 244 11.31 43.84 11.33
CA GLU A 244 11.71 42.84 12.35
C GLU A 244 10.86 41.56 12.32
N ASP A 245 9.58 41.66 11.94
CA ASP A 245 8.66 40.53 11.78
C ASP A 245 9.08 39.55 10.67
N LEU A 246 9.68 40.06 9.58
CA LEU A 246 10.21 39.23 8.49
C LEU A 246 11.41 38.41 8.95
N GLU A 247 12.32 39.05 9.69
CA GLU A 247 13.51 38.41 10.23
C GLU A 247 13.15 37.35 11.30
N MET A 248 12.10 37.61 12.09
CA MET A 248 11.57 36.62 13.05
C MET A 248 10.95 35.42 12.33
N ALA A 249 10.09 35.65 11.32
CA ALA A 249 9.47 34.58 10.54
C ALA A 249 10.51 33.73 9.78
N LYS A 250 11.55 34.37 9.24
CA LYS A 250 12.68 33.70 8.60
C LYS A 250 13.43 32.79 9.57
N LYS A 251 13.82 33.32 10.74
CA LYS A 251 14.52 32.54 11.79
C LYS A 251 13.69 31.36 12.28
N GLU A 252 12.38 31.53 12.44
CA GLU A 252 11.48 30.42 12.81
C GLU A 252 11.43 29.32 11.75
N TYR A 253 11.34 29.69 10.46
CA TYR A 253 11.36 28.73 9.37
C TYR A 253 12.71 28.02 9.25
N GLU A 254 13.83 28.75 9.25
CA GLU A 254 15.18 28.18 9.10
C GLU A 254 15.51 27.22 10.25
N ALA A 255 15.13 27.57 11.49
CA ALA A 255 15.33 26.70 12.64
C ALA A 255 14.51 25.39 12.54
N LEU A 256 13.23 25.49 12.15
CA LEU A 256 12.37 24.33 11.97
C LEU A 256 12.84 23.45 10.81
N ASN A 257 13.27 24.06 9.70
CA ASN A 257 13.76 23.36 8.52
C ASN A 257 15.07 22.61 8.81
N ALA A 258 16.05 23.26 9.45
CA ALA A 258 17.32 22.62 9.81
C ALA A 258 17.11 21.43 10.75
N GLN A 259 16.24 21.60 11.77
CA GLN A 259 15.91 20.51 12.69
C GLN A 259 15.22 19.34 11.97
N LEU A 260 14.25 19.62 11.09
CA LEU A 260 13.58 18.59 10.32
C LEU A 260 14.53 17.80 9.43
N VAL A 261 15.47 18.46 8.75
CA VAL A 261 16.44 17.77 7.90
C VAL A 261 17.29 16.80 8.72
N GLU A 262 17.80 17.22 9.89
CA GLU A 262 18.61 16.37 10.76
C GLU A 262 17.81 15.18 11.33
N GLU A 263 16.63 15.45 11.91
CA GLU A 263 15.82 14.41 12.54
C GLU A 263 15.22 13.44 11.52
N LEU A 264 14.79 13.92 10.36
CA LEU A 264 14.19 13.09 9.31
C LEU A 264 15.22 12.13 8.71
N GLN A 265 16.47 12.56 8.54
CA GLN A 265 17.56 11.68 8.10
C GLN A 265 17.84 10.54 9.09
N VAL A 266 17.78 10.83 10.39
CA VAL A 266 17.96 9.81 11.43
C VAL A 266 16.78 8.86 11.44
N PHE A 267 15.56 9.40 11.39
CA PHE A 267 14.32 8.63 11.33
C PHE A 267 14.29 7.71 10.12
N ASN A 268 14.51 8.23 8.91
CA ASN A 268 14.49 7.48 7.65
C ASN A 268 15.51 6.33 7.67
N ARG A 269 16.73 6.57 8.16
CA ARG A 269 17.75 5.52 8.30
C ARG A 269 17.33 4.43 9.26
N ALA A 270 16.78 4.79 10.42
CA ALA A 270 16.29 3.83 11.40
C ALA A 270 15.08 3.03 10.88
N ALA A 271 14.08 3.72 10.32
CA ALA A 271 12.89 3.12 9.73
C ALA A 271 13.24 2.13 8.62
N LYS A 272 14.11 2.53 7.67
CA LYS A 272 14.59 1.64 6.60
C LYS A 272 15.25 0.38 7.16
N LYS A 273 16.11 0.53 8.18
CA LYS A 273 16.80 -0.61 8.81
C LYS A 273 15.82 -1.55 9.50
N ILE A 274 14.82 -1.01 10.21
CA ILE A 274 13.76 -1.82 10.84
C ILE A 274 12.99 -2.60 9.78
N VAL A 275 12.55 -1.95 8.70
CA VAL A 275 11.84 -2.62 7.60
C VAL A 275 12.66 -3.75 6.99
N LEU A 276 13.93 -3.49 6.67
CA LEU A 276 14.82 -4.51 6.10
C LEU A 276 15.02 -5.70 7.05
N ASN A 277 15.23 -5.44 8.34
CA ASN A 277 15.36 -6.49 9.34
C ASN A 277 14.06 -7.32 9.45
N CYS A 278 12.90 -6.66 9.44
CA CYS A 278 11.60 -7.34 9.49
C CYS A 278 11.39 -8.24 8.27
N LEU A 279 11.74 -7.77 7.07
CA LEU A 279 11.68 -8.58 5.85
C LEU A 279 12.65 -9.77 5.90
N HIS A 280 13.86 -9.57 6.42
CA HIS A 280 14.82 -10.66 6.58
C HIS A 280 14.33 -11.72 7.58
N CYS A 281 13.77 -11.29 8.71
CA CYS A 281 13.12 -12.17 9.68
C CYS A 281 11.96 -12.93 9.03
N PHE A 282 11.08 -12.25 8.29
CA PHE A 282 9.96 -12.86 7.60
C PHE A 282 10.41 -13.98 6.64
N ILE A 283 11.37 -13.69 5.78
CA ILE A 283 11.91 -14.68 4.81
C ILE A 283 12.56 -15.86 5.54
N THR A 284 13.29 -15.60 6.63
CA THR A 284 13.95 -16.65 7.42
C THR A 284 12.92 -17.55 8.10
N LEU A 285 11.89 -16.97 8.72
CA LEU A 285 10.80 -17.73 9.33
C LEU A 285 10.08 -18.58 8.27
N LEU A 286 9.78 -18.01 7.10
CA LEU A 286 9.13 -18.73 6.00
C LEU A 286 9.99 -19.91 5.50
N ARG A 287 11.30 -19.70 5.37
CA ARG A 287 12.23 -20.78 5.00
C ARG A 287 12.26 -21.89 6.05
N ASN A 288 12.25 -21.54 7.33
CA ASN A 288 12.30 -22.50 8.42
C ASN A 288 11.05 -23.38 8.45
N ILE A 289 9.85 -22.80 8.31
CA ILE A 289 8.61 -23.58 8.29
C ILE A 289 8.52 -24.47 7.04
N MET A 290 8.94 -23.97 5.87
CA MET A 290 9.00 -24.79 4.66
C MET A 290 9.97 -25.97 4.80
N PHE A 291 11.13 -25.73 5.42
CA PHE A 291 12.11 -26.79 5.67
C PHE A 291 11.59 -27.82 6.67
N ALA A 292 10.96 -27.37 7.76
CA ALA A 292 10.35 -28.26 8.75
C ALA A 292 9.26 -29.12 8.10
N ALA A 293 8.34 -28.51 7.32
CA ALA A 293 7.30 -29.25 6.59
C ALA A 293 7.86 -30.29 5.62
N LEU A 294 8.96 -29.98 4.92
CA LEU A 294 9.61 -30.93 4.02
C LEU A 294 10.23 -32.12 4.78
N GLN A 295 10.87 -31.87 5.94
CA GLN A 295 11.44 -32.93 6.76
C GLN A 295 10.37 -33.85 7.36
N SER A 296 9.24 -33.30 7.80
CA SER A 296 8.09 -34.07 8.28
C SER A 296 7.57 -35.05 7.23
N ASN A 297 7.57 -34.65 5.96
CA ASN A 297 7.07 -35.46 4.84
C ASN A 297 8.12 -36.43 4.27
N SER A 298 9.41 -36.16 4.43
CA SER A 298 10.50 -37.06 4.01
C SER A 298 10.55 -38.38 4.81
N ALA A 299 10.04 -38.39 6.04
CA ALA A 299 9.98 -39.59 6.87
C ALA A 299 8.74 -40.46 6.59
N VAL A 300 7.84 -39.98 5.72
CA VAL A 300 6.53 -40.57 5.45
C VAL A 300 6.47 -40.97 3.97
N MET A 301 7.26 -42.00 3.60
CA MET A 301 6.63 -43.04 2.78
C MET A 301 5.61 -43.72 3.70
N VAL A 302 4.46 -43.08 3.95
CA VAL A 302 3.28 -43.89 4.22
C VAL A 302 3.11 -44.64 2.90
N PRO A 303 3.29 -45.98 2.88
CA PRO A 303 2.66 -46.72 1.82
C PRO A 303 1.20 -46.44 2.08
N ILE A 304 0.62 -45.46 1.38
CA ILE A 304 -0.83 -45.41 1.27
C ILE A 304 -1.13 -46.82 0.80
N PRO A 305 -1.87 -47.64 1.55
CA PRO A 305 -2.34 -48.89 1.02
C PRO A 305 -3.39 -48.50 0.00
N LEU A 306 -2.95 -47.98 -1.15
CA LEU A 306 -3.65 -48.06 -2.41
C LEU A 306 -3.58 -49.52 -2.83
N SER A 307 -4.10 -50.41 -1.97
CA SER A 307 -4.82 -51.56 -2.45
C SER A 307 -6.05 -50.96 -3.14
N SER A 308 -5.87 -50.45 -4.36
CA SER A 308 -6.95 -49.89 -5.20
C SER A 308 -8.11 -50.87 -5.38
N SER A 309 -7.90 -52.13 -5.02
CA SER A 309 -8.93 -53.14 -4.82
C SER A 309 -9.92 -52.78 -3.69
N SER A 310 -9.49 -52.35 -2.50
CA SER A 310 -10.41 -52.18 -1.36
C SER A 310 -11.36 -51.00 -1.53
N ILE A 311 -10.90 -49.84 -2.01
CA ILE A 311 -11.77 -48.67 -2.23
C ILE A 311 -12.76 -48.94 -3.36
N CYS A 312 -12.32 -49.58 -4.45
CA CYS A 312 -13.21 -49.94 -5.55
C CYS A 312 -14.22 -51.01 -5.12
N GLU A 313 -13.81 -52.00 -4.33
CA GLU A 313 -14.69 -53.03 -3.75
C GLU A 313 -15.71 -52.44 -2.77
N VAL A 314 -15.29 -51.54 -1.89
CA VAL A 314 -16.18 -50.83 -0.94
C VAL A 314 -17.16 -49.93 -1.70
N GLN A 315 -16.70 -49.18 -2.71
CA GLN A 315 -17.58 -48.38 -3.56
C GLN A 315 -18.58 -49.25 -4.33
N ASN A 316 -18.15 -50.39 -4.89
CA ASN A 316 -19.03 -51.32 -5.59
C ASN A 316 -20.06 -51.95 -4.64
N GLN A 317 -19.66 -52.32 -3.41
CA GLN A 317 -20.60 -52.81 -2.39
C GLN A 317 -21.62 -51.74 -1.98
N LEU A 318 -21.18 -50.50 -1.77
CA LEU A 318 -22.08 -49.39 -1.46
C LEU A 318 -23.04 -49.09 -2.61
N ILE A 319 -22.55 -49.14 -3.86
CA ILE A 319 -23.40 -49.01 -5.06
C ILE A 319 -24.41 -50.14 -5.13
N GLU A 320 -24.05 -51.38 -4.80
CA GLU A 320 -24.99 -52.49 -4.72
C GLU A 320 -26.05 -52.28 -3.63
N GLU A 321 -25.68 -51.76 -2.46
CA GLU A 321 -26.64 -51.39 -1.40
C GLU A 321 -27.58 -50.27 -1.85
N VAL A 322 -27.06 -49.25 -2.55
CA VAL A 322 -27.87 -48.19 -3.15
C VAL A 322 -28.82 -48.75 -4.22
N HIS A 323 -28.37 -49.71 -5.04
CA HIS A 323 -29.19 -50.39 -6.04
C HIS A 323 -30.31 -51.26 -5.42
N LYS A 324 -30.14 -51.71 -4.16
CA LYS A 324 -31.20 -52.44 -3.44
C LYS A 324 -32.33 -51.52 -2.95
N LEU A 325 -32.12 -50.20 -2.92
CA LEU A 325 -33.14 -49.23 -2.50
C LEU A 325 -34.30 -49.16 -3.51
N ASN A 326 -35.53 -49.30 -3.03
CA ASN A 326 -36.71 -49.42 -3.89
C ASN A 326 -36.98 -48.21 -4.80
N PHE A 327 -36.55 -47.00 -4.39
CA PHE A 327 -36.70 -45.78 -5.20
C PHE A 327 -35.65 -45.64 -6.30
N VAL A 328 -34.60 -46.46 -6.29
CA VAL A 328 -33.53 -46.45 -7.32
C VAL A 328 -33.85 -47.42 -8.47
N LYS A 329 -34.66 -48.46 -8.22
CA LYS A 329 -35.03 -49.49 -9.21
C LYS A 329 -35.73 -48.95 -10.46
N GLU A 330 -36.44 -47.83 -10.38
CA GLU A 330 -37.15 -47.25 -11.53
C GLU A 330 -36.21 -46.59 -12.55
N ASN A 331 -34.99 -46.18 -12.16
CA ASN A 331 -34.02 -45.50 -13.04
C ASN A 331 -33.05 -46.44 -13.79
N ILE A 332 -33.04 -47.74 -13.50
CA ILE A 332 -32.04 -48.67 -14.07
C ILE A 332 -32.35 -48.99 -15.55
N SER A 333 -33.63 -48.95 -15.94
CA SER A 333 -34.07 -49.26 -17.30
C SER A 333 -33.58 -48.26 -18.36
N THR A 334 -33.24 -47.03 -17.96
CA THR A 334 -32.78 -45.96 -18.87
C THR A 334 -31.25 -45.91 -19.02
N ILE A 335 -30.48 -46.28 -17.99
CA ILE A 335 -29.02 -46.11 -17.98
C ILE A 335 -28.29 -47.27 -18.71
N PHE A 336 -28.87 -48.48 -18.76
CA PHE A 336 -28.20 -49.65 -19.33
C PHE A 336 -28.07 -49.64 -20.86
N ILE A 337 -28.76 -48.74 -21.56
CA ILE A 337 -28.67 -48.59 -23.04
C ILE A 337 -27.51 -47.67 -23.45
N GLU A 338 -27.05 -46.74 -22.61
CA GLU A 338 -25.94 -45.82 -22.94
C GLU A 338 -24.55 -46.33 -22.53
N GLY A 339 -24.46 -47.29 -21.60
CA GLY A 339 -23.20 -47.72 -20.99
C GLY A 339 -22.28 -48.64 -21.82
N LYS A 340 -22.67 -49.03 -23.05
CA LYS A 340 -21.86 -49.96 -23.89
C LYS A 340 -21.15 -49.33 -25.10
N LEU A 341 -21.09 -48.00 -25.21
CA LEU A 341 -20.33 -47.31 -26.27
C LEU A 341 -19.03 -46.64 -25.80
N SER A 342 -18.68 -46.68 -24.51
CA SER A 342 -17.54 -45.92 -23.99
C SER A 342 -16.55 -46.79 -23.22
N LEU A 343 -16.07 -47.88 -23.83
CA LEU A 343 -14.87 -48.57 -23.35
C LEU A 343 -14.10 -49.30 -24.46
N GLU A 344 -13.81 -48.62 -25.57
CA GLU A 344 -12.65 -49.02 -26.37
C GLU A 344 -11.38 -48.41 -25.77
N LYS A 345 -10.52 -49.32 -25.32
CA LYS A 345 -9.16 -49.10 -24.85
C LYS A 345 -8.41 -48.15 -25.79
N LYS A 346 -8.11 -46.92 -25.32
CA LYS A 346 -7.13 -46.07 -26.00
C LYS A 346 -5.74 -46.71 -25.91
N LYS A 347 -5.31 -47.31 -27.02
CA LYS A 347 -3.89 -47.47 -27.36
C LYS A 347 -3.24 -46.07 -27.48
N PRO A 348 -1.94 -45.92 -27.19
CA PRO A 348 -1.26 -44.63 -27.27
C PRO A 348 -0.93 -44.31 -28.74
N VAL A 349 -1.57 -43.29 -29.31
CA VAL A 349 -1.27 -42.71 -30.63
C VAL A 349 -1.63 -41.19 -30.58
N PRO A 350 -1.02 -40.31 -31.39
CA PRO A 350 -0.08 -39.26 -31.01
C PRO A 350 -0.75 -37.88 -30.84
N SER A 351 -0.01 -36.94 -30.28
CA SER A 351 -0.30 -35.50 -30.33
C SER A 351 -0.63 -35.02 -31.76
N LEU A 352 -1.79 -34.38 -31.97
CA LEU A 352 -2.05 -33.21 -32.85
C LEU A 352 -3.56 -33.03 -33.15
N LEU A 353 -4.12 -31.88 -32.74
CA LEU A 353 -4.85 -30.99 -33.64
C LEU A 353 -4.88 -29.60 -32.99
N GLU A 354 -4.01 -28.70 -33.47
CA GLU A 354 -4.13 -27.27 -33.16
C GLU A 354 -5.48 -26.77 -33.70
N SER A 355 -6.21 -25.97 -32.93
CA SER A 355 -7.36 -25.19 -33.41
C SER A 355 -6.95 -24.40 -34.66
N PRO A 356 -7.74 -24.38 -35.75
CA PRO A 356 -7.35 -23.76 -37.01
C PRO A 356 -6.98 -22.29 -36.81
N ARG A 357 -5.71 -21.94 -37.08
CA ARG A 357 -5.21 -20.57 -36.97
C ARG A 357 -5.89 -19.69 -38.02
N GLN A 358 -6.35 -18.50 -37.62
CA GLN A 358 -6.93 -17.54 -38.55
C GLN A 358 -5.86 -17.09 -39.57
N THR A 359 -6.10 -17.33 -40.86
CA THR A 359 -5.21 -16.89 -41.95
C THR A 359 -5.55 -15.46 -42.39
N GLU A 360 -4.59 -14.80 -43.05
CA GLU A 360 -4.77 -13.43 -43.57
C GLU A 360 -5.89 -13.33 -44.62
N GLU A 361 -6.19 -14.43 -45.31
CA GLU A 361 -7.32 -14.53 -46.24
C GLU A 361 -8.66 -14.43 -45.49
N HIS A 362 -8.81 -15.10 -44.35
CA HIS A 362 -10.00 -14.99 -43.51
C HIS A 362 -10.18 -13.57 -42.94
N ARG A 363 -9.08 -12.91 -42.55
CA ARG A 363 -9.09 -11.52 -42.07
C ARG A 363 -9.52 -10.55 -43.18
N SER A 364 -8.95 -10.73 -44.37
CA SER A 364 -9.29 -9.93 -45.55
C SER A 364 -10.75 -10.10 -45.96
N LYS A 365 -11.29 -11.33 -45.85
CA LYS A 365 -12.71 -11.64 -46.09
C LYS A 365 -13.63 -10.92 -45.09
N LEU A 366 -13.29 -10.94 -43.80
CA LEU A 366 -14.05 -10.23 -42.77
C LEU A 366 -14.03 -8.71 -42.95
N LEU A 367 -12.87 -8.15 -43.29
CA LEU A 367 -12.70 -6.72 -43.58
C LEU A 367 -13.46 -6.26 -44.83
N ALA A 368 -13.67 -7.16 -45.80
CA ALA A 368 -14.45 -6.89 -47.00
C ALA A 368 -15.96 -7.07 -46.82
N MET A 369 -16.39 -8.00 -45.96
CA MET A 369 -17.81 -8.33 -45.75
C MET A 369 -18.50 -7.48 -44.68
N TYR A 370 -17.78 -7.00 -43.67
CA TYR A 370 -18.37 -6.31 -42.51
C TYR A 370 -17.82 -4.88 -42.36
N SER A 371 -18.67 -3.97 -41.88
CA SER A 371 -18.26 -2.60 -41.56
C SER A 371 -17.37 -2.56 -40.31
N MET A 372 -16.49 -1.55 -40.22
CA MET A 372 -15.54 -1.39 -39.11
C MET A 372 -16.18 -1.35 -37.72
N GLU A 373 -17.44 -0.92 -37.62
CA GLU A 373 -18.17 -0.82 -36.35
C GLU A 373 -18.58 -2.20 -35.78
N LEU A 374 -18.60 -3.23 -36.63
CA LEU A 374 -18.95 -4.60 -36.26
C LEU A 374 -17.73 -5.50 -36.06
N LEU A 375 -16.50 -4.97 -36.23
CA LEU A 375 -15.27 -5.74 -36.16
C LEU A 375 -14.58 -5.60 -34.80
N TYR A 376 -14.25 -6.75 -34.22
CA TYR A 376 -13.66 -6.87 -32.89
C TYR A 376 -12.46 -7.82 -32.91
N GLN A 377 -11.54 -7.66 -31.98
CA GLN A 377 -10.36 -8.49 -31.80
C GLN A 377 -10.43 -9.21 -30.45
N ALA A 378 -10.04 -10.47 -30.39
CA ALA A 378 -9.92 -11.22 -29.14
C ALA A 378 -8.79 -10.64 -28.26
N LYS A 379 -9.11 -10.28 -27.00
CA LYS A 379 -8.18 -9.71 -26.01
C LYS A 379 -7.26 -10.77 -25.41
N ARG A 380 -7.69 -12.03 -25.37
CA ARG A 380 -6.99 -13.17 -24.76
C ARG A 380 -7.53 -14.47 -25.35
N LYS A 381 -6.85 -15.58 -25.10
CA LYS A 381 -7.33 -16.91 -25.49
C LYS A 381 -8.69 -17.20 -24.86
N CYS A 382 -9.67 -17.52 -25.70
CA CYS A 382 -11.02 -17.94 -25.32
C CYS A 382 -11.13 -19.44 -25.56
N ASN A 383 -11.56 -20.19 -24.55
CA ASN A 383 -11.87 -21.60 -24.72
C ASN A 383 -13.40 -21.77 -24.74
N ALA A 384 -13.91 -22.58 -25.64
CA ALA A 384 -15.31 -22.96 -25.71
C ALA A 384 -15.72 -23.66 -24.41
N ALA A 385 -16.69 -23.08 -23.70
CA ALA A 385 -17.13 -23.58 -22.40
C ALA A 385 -18.54 -24.20 -22.46
N GLN A 386 -19.34 -23.82 -23.47
CA GLN A 386 -20.70 -24.30 -23.70
C GLN A 386 -20.88 -24.83 -25.12
N GLU A 387 -22.01 -25.51 -25.35
CA GLU A 387 -22.43 -25.94 -26.68
C GLU A 387 -22.57 -24.71 -27.60
N PHE A 388 -22.00 -24.80 -28.81
CA PHE A 388 -21.89 -23.72 -29.81
C PHE A 388 -20.95 -22.55 -29.46
N ASP A 389 -20.19 -22.62 -28.37
CA ASP A 389 -19.06 -21.70 -28.18
C ASP A 389 -17.88 -22.06 -29.08
N ILE A 390 -17.05 -21.07 -29.39
CA ILE A 390 -15.88 -21.23 -30.25
C ILE A 390 -14.60 -20.83 -29.51
N ASP A 391 -13.51 -21.53 -29.82
CA ASP A 391 -12.18 -21.18 -29.35
C ASP A 391 -11.63 -20.00 -30.17
N LEU A 392 -11.10 -18.98 -29.49
CA LEU A 392 -10.38 -17.87 -30.13
C LEU A 392 -8.98 -17.75 -29.53
N GLN A 393 -7.99 -17.44 -30.36
CA GLN A 393 -6.67 -17.05 -29.88
C GLN A 393 -6.60 -15.54 -29.67
N GLU A 394 -5.65 -15.11 -28.84
CA GLU A 394 -5.37 -13.69 -28.66
C GLU A 394 -4.97 -13.06 -30.00
N GLY A 395 -5.67 -11.99 -30.38
CA GLY A 395 -5.41 -11.28 -31.64
C GLY A 395 -6.29 -11.66 -32.83
N ASP A 396 -7.10 -12.72 -32.73
CA ASP A 396 -8.05 -13.13 -33.79
C ASP A 396 -9.11 -12.05 -34.04
N LEU A 397 -9.39 -11.77 -35.32
CA LEU A 397 -10.39 -10.79 -35.75
C LEU A 397 -11.74 -11.49 -35.94
N VAL A 398 -12.81 -10.93 -35.38
CA VAL A 398 -14.17 -11.46 -35.48
C VAL A 398 -15.15 -10.35 -35.83
N ALA A 399 -16.19 -10.69 -36.60
CA ALA A 399 -17.31 -9.80 -36.84
C ALA A 399 -18.47 -10.17 -35.90
N VAL A 400 -19.03 -9.19 -35.20
CA VAL A 400 -20.19 -9.40 -34.33
C VAL A 400 -21.45 -9.42 -35.19
N VAL A 401 -22.12 -10.57 -35.21
CA VAL A 401 -23.37 -10.78 -35.97
C VAL A 401 -24.57 -10.44 -35.09
N GLU A 402 -24.59 -10.92 -33.85
CA GLU A 402 -25.64 -10.59 -32.86
C GLU A 402 -25.04 -10.36 -31.47
N GLN A 403 -25.50 -9.32 -30.78
CA GLN A 403 -25.04 -8.95 -29.43
C GLN A 403 -25.86 -9.59 -28.31
N LYS A 404 -26.69 -10.59 -28.64
CA LYS A 404 -27.51 -11.33 -27.69
C LYS A 404 -27.53 -12.81 -28.07
N ASP A 405 -27.67 -13.69 -27.08
CA ASP A 405 -27.93 -15.11 -27.33
C ASP A 405 -29.44 -15.37 -27.56
N PRO A 406 -29.84 -16.59 -28.00
CA PRO A 406 -31.25 -16.94 -28.22
C PRO A 406 -32.14 -16.85 -26.97
N PHE A 407 -31.52 -16.76 -25.78
CA PHE A 407 -32.19 -16.63 -24.48
C PHE A 407 -32.19 -15.17 -23.97
N GLY A 408 -31.69 -14.21 -24.76
CA GLY A 408 -31.70 -12.78 -24.48
C GLY A 408 -30.51 -12.23 -23.66
N SER A 409 -29.49 -13.03 -23.39
CA SER A 409 -28.28 -12.62 -22.66
C SER A 409 -27.41 -11.69 -23.50
N THR A 410 -27.12 -10.49 -23.00
CA THR A 410 -26.22 -9.51 -23.63
C THR A 410 -24.73 -9.81 -23.40
N SER A 411 -24.41 -10.85 -22.64
CA SER A 411 -23.03 -11.20 -22.29
C SER A 411 -22.40 -12.17 -23.30
N ARG A 412 -23.21 -12.87 -24.11
CA ARG A 412 -22.79 -13.89 -25.07
C ARG A 412 -23.21 -13.44 -26.47
N TRP A 413 -22.23 -13.17 -27.32
CA TRP A 413 -22.43 -12.61 -28.66
C TRP A 413 -22.16 -13.66 -29.71
N LEU A 414 -22.97 -13.69 -30.76
CA LEU A 414 -22.73 -14.50 -31.94
C LEU A 414 -21.70 -13.78 -32.81
N VAL A 415 -20.58 -14.43 -33.06
CA VAL A 415 -19.48 -13.87 -33.85
C VAL A 415 -19.14 -14.75 -35.04
N ASP A 416 -18.72 -14.12 -36.13
CA ASP A 416 -18.16 -14.76 -37.32
C ASP A 416 -16.64 -14.58 -37.35
N THR A 417 -15.91 -15.69 -37.39
CA THR A 417 -14.44 -15.73 -37.45
C THR A 417 -13.90 -15.73 -38.89
N GLY A 418 -14.79 -15.76 -39.88
CA GLY A 418 -14.49 -15.95 -41.30
C GLY A 418 -14.34 -17.42 -41.70
N ILE A 419 -14.21 -18.32 -40.71
CA ILE A 419 -14.13 -19.78 -40.86
C ILE A 419 -15.44 -20.41 -40.41
N LEU A 420 -15.92 -20.01 -39.24
CA LEU A 420 -17.11 -20.55 -38.59
C LEU A 420 -17.79 -19.48 -37.72
N THR A 421 -19.08 -19.65 -37.52
CA THR A 421 -19.91 -18.80 -36.66
C THR A 421 -20.18 -19.51 -35.34
N GLY A 422 -20.11 -18.77 -34.23
CA GLY A 422 -20.40 -19.32 -32.91
C GLY A 422 -20.36 -18.27 -31.82
N TYR A 423 -20.59 -18.69 -30.58
CA TYR A 423 -20.78 -17.76 -29.48
C TYR A 423 -19.49 -17.50 -28.70
N VAL A 424 -19.29 -16.24 -28.30
CA VAL A 424 -18.17 -15.78 -27.47
C VAL A 424 -18.67 -14.74 -26.48
N TYR A 425 -18.12 -14.71 -25.26
CA TYR A 425 -18.50 -13.65 -24.32
C TYR A 425 -17.92 -12.30 -24.72
N SER A 426 -18.74 -11.26 -24.67
CA SER A 426 -18.39 -9.89 -25.05
C SER A 426 -17.19 -9.33 -24.27
N SER A 427 -17.00 -9.77 -23.02
CA SER A 427 -15.86 -9.39 -22.17
C SER A 427 -14.49 -9.81 -22.71
N PHE A 428 -14.44 -10.76 -23.66
CA PHE A 428 -13.20 -11.20 -24.29
C PHE A 428 -12.85 -10.41 -25.56
N LEU A 429 -13.72 -9.52 -26.03
CA LEU A 429 -13.59 -8.81 -27.30
C LEU A 429 -13.27 -7.32 -27.09
N LYS A 430 -12.45 -6.74 -27.97
CA LYS A 430 -12.18 -5.29 -28.04
C LYS A 430 -12.45 -4.78 -29.46
N PRO A 431 -12.93 -3.53 -29.66
CA PRO A 431 -13.12 -2.99 -31.01
C PRO A 431 -11.82 -3.00 -31.83
N TYR A 432 -11.90 -3.37 -33.10
CA TYR A 432 -10.74 -3.46 -33.98
C TYR A 432 -10.25 -2.05 -34.39
N ASN A 433 -8.95 -1.77 -34.19
CA ASN A 433 -8.33 -0.51 -34.62
C ASN A 433 -7.05 -0.80 -35.45
N PRO A 434 -7.04 -0.47 -36.76
CA PRO A 434 -5.94 -0.80 -37.66
C PRO A 434 -4.63 -0.04 -37.36
N ALA A 435 -4.67 1.05 -36.58
CA ALA A 435 -3.48 1.85 -36.27
C ALA A 435 -2.48 1.17 -35.31
N LYS A 436 -2.89 0.11 -34.61
CA LYS A 436 -2.03 -0.61 -33.64
C LYS A 436 -1.38 -1.88 -34.22
N ALA A 437 -1.93 -2.48 -35.28
CA ALA A 437 -1.47 -3.76 -35.80
C ALA A 437 -0.11 -3.71 -36.56
N HIS A 438 0.33 -2.53 -37.00
CA HIS A 438 1.59 -2.35 -37.73
C HIS A 438 2.84 -2.10 -36.86
N LYS A 439 2.72 -2.06 -35.52
CA LYS A 439 3.84 -1.82 -34.61
C LYS A 439 4.45 -3.07 -33.96
N ASP A 440 3.80 -4.24 -34.06
CA ASP A 440 4.19 -5.45 -33.32
C ASP A 440 5.18 -6.37 -34.06
N VAL A 441 5.69 -5.99 -35.24
CA VAL A 441 6.64 -6.83 -36.02
C VAL A 441 8.11 -6.38 -35.84
N ALA A 442 8.37 -5.27 -35.17
CA ALA A 442 9.72 -4.74 -35.00
C ALA A 442 9.97 -4.23 -33.58
N GLU A 443 10.00 -5.13 -32.59
CA GLU A 443 10.80 -5.00 -31.36
C GLU A 443 10.53 -6.21 -30.44
N ASN A 444 11.19 -7.34 -30.71
CA ASN A 444 11.41 -8.35 -29.68
C ASN A 444 12.64 -7.91 -28.86
N GLY A 445 12.39 -7.05 -27.87
CA GLY A 445 13.38 -6.59 -26.92
C GLY A 445 12.72 -6.42 -25.56
N PHE A 446 13.12 -7.24 -24.59
CA PHE A 446 12.71 -7.15 -23.20
C PHE A 446 12.93 -5.72 -22.67
N SER A 447 11.84 -5.06 -22.29
CA SER A 447 11.89 -3.92 -21.38
C SER A 447 10.73 -4.01 -20.39
N ASP A 448 11.16 -4.15 -19.14
CA ASP A 448 10.48 -4.08 -17.86
C ASP A 448 9.71 -2.75 -17.73
N ASP A 449 8.39 -2.79 -17.86
CA ASP A 449 7.44 -1.77 -17.40
C ASP A 449 6.02 -2.28 -17.63
N ASP A 450 5.51 -3.12 -16.74
CA ASP A 450 4.09 -3.47 -16.72
C ASP A 450 3.57 -3.51 -15.28
N PHE A 451 3.44 -2.30 -14.72
CA PHE A 451 2.65 -2.06 -13.52
C PHE A 451 1.90 -0.73 -13.63
N ASP A 452 1.18 -0.52 -14.74
CA ASP A 452 0.25 0.61 -14.86
C ASP A 452 -1.00 0.34 -15.73
N ASP A 453 -1.29 -0.89 -16.16
CA ASP A 453 -2.50 -1.19 -16.96
C ASP A 453 -3.70 -1.74 -16.13
N ILE A 454 -4.07 -1.01 -15.08
CA ILE A 454 -5.42 -1.08 -14.48
C ILE A 454 -6.13 0.24 -14.77
N SER A 455 -6.31 0.56 -16.05
CA SER A 455 -7.15 1.69 -16.45
C SER A 455 -7.87 1.41 -17.78
N LEU A 456 -8.80 0.46 -17.78
CA LEU A 456 -9.73 0.28 -18.91
C LEU A 456 -11.05 -0.42 -18.54
N PHE A 457 -11.63 -0.05 -17.40
CA PHE A 457 -13.07 -0.16 -17.19
C PHE A 457 -13.72 1.18 -17.57
N SER A 458 -14.67 1.13 -18.51
CA SER A 458 -15.53 2.24 -18.91
C SER A 458 -16.07 2.99 -17.69
N MET A 459 -15.61 4.22 -17.48
CA MET A 459 -15.92 5.09 -16.34
C MET A 459 -16.48 6.44 -16.79
N ASP A 460 -17.27 6.48 -17.86
CA ASP A 460 -17.85 7.76 -18.31
C ASP A 460 -19.04 8.23 -17.44
N ASP A 461 -19.59 7.35 -16.59
CA ASP A 461 -20.68 7.67 -15.66
C ASP A 461 -20.27 7.81 -14.17
N GLN A 462 -19.05 7.45 -13.78
CA GLN A 462 -18.63 7.49 -12.35
C GLN A 462 -18.03 8.82 -11.88
N GLN A 463 -17.89 9.81 -12.77
CA GLN A 463 -17.25 11.11 -12.48
C GLN A 463 -18.21 12.31 -12.52
N ILE A 464 -19.52 12.07 -12.44
CA ILE A 464 -20.53 13.14 -12.37
C ILE A 464 -20.88 13.43 -10.90
N PHE A 465 -20.77 14.70 -10.51
CA PHE A 465 -21.07 15.23 -9.19
C PHE A 465 -21.99 16.46 -9.30
N TYR A 466 -22.59 16.85 -8.18
CA TYR A 466 -23.43 18.03 -8.08
C TYR A 466 -22.90 18.96 -6.98
N ALA A 467 -22.98 20.26 -7.22
CA ALA A 467 -22.65 21.25 -6.21
C ALA A 467 -23.72 21.26 -5.11
N VAL A 468 -23.37 20.83 -3.89
CA VAL A 468 -24.27 20.86 -2.73
C VAL A 468 -24.40 22.29 -2.19
N PHE A 469 -23.39 23.12 -2.43
CA PHE A 469 -23.38 24.52 -2.04
C PHE A 469 -22.89 25.39 -3.20
N ALA A 470 -23.42 26.62 -3.29
CA ALA A 470 -22.90 27.61 -4.22
C ALA A 470 -21.46 28.01 -3.86
N PHE A 471 -20.61 28.15 -4.87
CA PHE A 471 -19.21 28.56 -4.74
C PHE A 471 -18.89 29.64 -5.77
N GLN A 472 -18.41 30.80 -5.31
CA GLN A 472 -18.01 31.89 -6.19
C GLN A 472 -16.50 31.86 -6.39
N ALA A 473 -16.07 31.70 -7.64
CA ALA A 473 -14.65 31.76 -8.01
C ALA A 473 -14.07 33.13 -7.69
N ARG A 474 -12.89 33.14 -7.06
CA ARG A 474 -12.13 34.35 -6.71
C ARG A 474 -10.90 34.53 -7.60
N SER A 475 -10.66 33.61 -8.52
CA SER A 475 -9.56 33.61 -9.47
C SER A 475 -9.98 32.93 -10.79
N ASP A 476 -9.26 33.21 -11.87
CA ASP A 476 -9.54 32.66 -13.21
C ASP A 476 -9.29 31.15 -13.32
N GLN A 477 -8.69 30.54 -12.29
CA GLN A 477 -8.43 29.10 -12.20
C GLN A 477 -9.48 28.36 -11.36
N GLU A 478 -10.37 29.10 -10.69
CA GLU A 478 -11.48 28.55 -9.91
C GLU A 478 -12.75 28.52 -10.77
N LEU A 479 -13.59 27.50 -10.59
CA LEU A 479 -14.86 27.40 -11.29
C LEU A 479 -16.00 27.82 -10.37
N SER A 480 -16.78 28.83 -10.76
CA SER A 480 -17.97 29.21 -10.00
C SER A 480 -19.06 28.16 -10.17
N LEU A 481 -19.65 27.72 -9.06
CA LEU A 481 -20.73 26.74 -9.01
C LEU A 481 -21.98 27.34 -8.39
N GLN A 482 -23.14 27.03 -8.98
CA GLN A 482 -24.45 27.26 -8.39
C GLN A 482 -24.91 26.00 -7.65
N GLU A 483 -25.75 26.15 -6.63
CA GLU A 483 -26.34 25.01 -5.92
C GLU A 483 -27.09 24.08 -6.90
N TYR A 484 -26.91 22.77 -6.72
CA TYR A 484 -27.39 21.69 -7.59
C TYR A 484 -26.86 21.69 -9.04
N GLN A 485 -25.82 22.47 -9.33
CA GLN A 485 -25.20 22.45 -10.66
C GLN A 485 -24.49 21.11 -10.90
N ARG A 486 -24.75 20.51 -12.06
CA ARG A 486 -24.05 19.31 -12.54
C ARG A 486 -22.61 19.64 -12.93
N VAL A 487 -21.67 18.85 -12.45
CA VAL A 487 -20.23 19.04 -12.64
C VAL A 487 -19.57 17.70 -12.99
N ARG A 488 -18.68 17.70 -13.99
CA ARG A 488 -17.83 16.54 -14.32
C ARG A 488 -16.47 16.70 -13.65
N ILE A 489 -16.02 15.72 -12.90
CA ILE A 489 -14.72 15.78 -12.21
C ILE A 489 -13.65 15.17 -13.12
N LEU A 490 -12.69 15.99 -13.53
CA LEU A 490 -11.57 15.58 -14.37
C LEU A 490 -10.42 15.01 -13.53
N ARG A 491 -10.25 15.50 -12.30
CA ARG A 491 -9.20 15.03 -11.38
C ARG A 491 -9.61 15.25 -9.92
N PHE A 492 -9.50 14.20 -9.09
CA PHE A 492 -9.81 14.23 -7.65
C PHE A 492 -8.70 14.82 -6.77
N SER A 493 -7.78 15.58 -7.36
CA SER A 493 -6.72 16.29 -6.64
C SER A 493 -6.16 17.44 -7.47
N ASP A 494 -5.58 18.42 -6.80
CA ASP A 494 -4.80 19.46 -7.46
C ASP A 494 -3.47 18.92 -8.04
N LEU A 495 -2.74 19.76 -8.76
CA LEU A 495 -1.44 19.41 -9.35
C LEU A 495 -0.38 18.97 -8.31
N SER A 496 -0.55 19.32 -7.03
CA SER A 496 0.35 18.96 -5.92
C SER A 496 -0.10 17.69 -5.17
N GLY A 497 -1.24 17.08 -5.54
CA GLY A 497 -1.79 15.88 -4.92
C GLY A 497 -2.71 16.15 -3.72
N ASN A 498 -3.12 17.40 -3.49
CA ASN A 498 -4.08 17.76 -2.45
C ASN A 498 -5.48 17.28 -2.84
N LYS A 499 -6.12 16.46 -2.00
CA LYS A 499 -7.45 15.88 -2.23
C LYS A 499 -8.61 16.82 -1.89
N GLU A 500 -8.34 17.96 -1.27
CA GLU A 500 -9.37 18.94 -0.88
C GLU A 500 -9.89 19.76 -2.06
N TRP A 501 -9.12 19.82 -3.17
CA TRP A 501 -9.46 20.58 -4.38
C TRP A 501 -9.49 19.67 -5.58
N TRP A 502 -10.61 19.67 -6.30
CA TRP A 502 -10.81 18.83 -7.47
C TRP A 502 -10.86 19.70 -8.72
N LEU A 503 -10.26 19.21 -9.80
CA LEU A 503 -10.38 19.83 -11.11
C LEU A 503 -11.70 19.39 -11.72
N ALA A 504 -12.55 20.36 -12.01
CA ALA A 504 -13.90 20.13 -12.43
C ALA A 504 -14.26 20.92 -13.69
N GLU A 505 -15.20 20.39 -14.47
CA GLU A 505 -15.70 20.97 -15.70
C GLU A 505 -17.21 21.14 -15.60
N ALA A 506 -17.67 22.38 -15.83
CA ALA A 506 -19.09 22.68 -15.97
C ALA A 506 -19.30 23.69 -17.08
N LYS A 507 -20.30 23.46 -17.94
CA LYS A 507 -20.66 24.33 -19.08
C LYS A 507 -19.46 24.68 -19.98
N GLY A 508 -18.51 23.75 -20.16
CA GLY A 508 -17.31 23.94 -20.99
C GLY A 508 -16.18 24.75 -20.36
N GLN A 509 -16.34 25.22 -19.12
CA GLN A 509 -15.28 25.88 -18.36
C GLN A 509 -14.65 24.89 -17.37
N LYS A 510 -13.32 24.89 -17.29
CA LYS A 510 -12.54 24.05 -16.40
C LYS A 510 -11.93 24.90 -15.29
N GLY A 511 -12.06 24.45 -14.05
CA GLY A 511 -11.46 25.13 -12.90
C GLY A 511 -11.51 24.29 -11.65
N TYR A 512 -10.77 24.72 -10.64
CA TYR A 512 -10.70 24.04 -9.35
C TYR A 512 -11.87 24.41 -8.46
N VAL A 513 -12.40 23.40 -7.77
CA VAL A 513 -13.51 23.53 -6.83
C VAL A 513 -13.22 22.74 -5.55
N PRO A 514 -13.67 23.21 -4.38
CA PRO A 514 -13.52 22.46 -3.15
C PRO A 514 -14.33 21.15 -3.19
N SER A 515 -13.68 20.04 -2.83
CA SER A 515 -14.29 18.71 -2.82
C SER A 515 -15.50 18.60 -1.88
N ASN A 516 -15.46 19.29 -0.75
CA ASN A 516 -16.52 19.34 0.25
C ASN A 516 -17.77 20.14 -0.18
N TYR A 517 -17.72 20.80 -1.34
CA TYR A 517 -18.87 21.49 -1.94
C TYR A 517 -19.58 20.60 -2.97
N LEU A 518 -19.09 19.39 -3.21
CA LEU A 518 -19.59 18.46 -4.22
C LEU A 518 -20.15 17.19 -3.57
N GLY A 519 -21.26 16.69 -4.11
CA GLY A 519 -21.92 15.45 -3.68
C GLY A 519 -22.23 14.55 -4.87
N LYS A 520 -22.21 13.23 -4.65
CA LYS A 520 -22.77 12.26 -5.62
C LYS A 520 -24.28 12.19 -5.43
N MET A 521 -25.04 12.17 -6.51
CA MET A 521 -26.47 11.92 -6.46
C MET A 521 -26.69 10.43 -6.19
N THR A 522 -26.97 10.08 -4.93
CA THR A 522 -27.52 8.77 -4.60
C THR A 522 -29.01 8.83 -4.86
N TYR A 523 -29.48 8.12 -5.88
CA TYR A 523 -30.91 7.81 -5.98
C TYR A 523 -31.30 7.02 -4.72
N ALA A 524 -32.30 7.52 -3.99
CA ALA A 524 -33.03 6.73 -3.01
C ALA A 524 -33.89 5.68 -3.73
#